data_AF-A0A9N9IAC0-F1
#
_entry.id   AF-A0A9N9IAC0-F1
#
_cell.length_a   1.000
_cell.length_b   1.000
_cell.length_c   1.000
_cell.angle_alpha   90.00
_cell.angle_beta   90.00
_cell.angle_gamma   90.00
#
_symmetry.space_group_name_H-M   'P 1'
#
loop_
_entity.id
_entity.type
_entity.pdbx_description
1 polymer ?
#
loop_
_entity_poly.entity_id
_entity_poly.type
_entity_poly.pdbx_seq_one_letter_code
_entity_poly.pdbx_strand_id
1 'polypeptide(L)'
;HADNFKKQFDSQNFYVELQENMGIEFQGSIVVEPQENMGVEFQGSIVVKPQENMDVEFQRSIIVEPQESLESEFQGSVSVEFHDSADVEFHDSRDVEFHDSTDVEFHDSTDIEFYDSADVEFHNSTDVEFHDIMGVEFHDSTGVEFDDSTGVEFQDIMNIDPQE
;
A
#
# COMPACT_ATOMS: atom_id res chain seq x y z
N HIS A 1 11.78 -4.43 28.77
CA HIS A 1 11.65 -5.78 28.22
C HIS A 1 10.36 -5.78 27.45
N ALA A 2 10.43 -5.64 26.12
CA ALA A 2 9.28 -5.90 25.27
C ALA A 2 9.33 -7.40 24.99
N ASP A 3 8.41 -8.15 25.58
CA ASP A 3 8.23 -9.56 25.30
C ASP A 3 7.49 -9.65 23.95
N ASN A 4 8.22 -9.92 22.86
CA ASN A 4 7.61 -10.17 21.55
C ASN A 4 6.80 -11.49 21.63
N PHE A 5 5.49 -11.37 21.85
CA PHE A 5 4.58 -12.50 21.85
C PHE A 5 4.32 -12.96 20.42
N LYS A 6 5.07 -13.98 19.97
CA LYS A 6 4.80 -14.68 18.71
C LYS A 6 3.74 -15.76 18.94
N LYS A 7 2.59 -15.63 18.28
CA LYS A 7 1.44 -16.55 18.46
C LYS A 7 1.09 -17.19 17.12
N GLN A 8 1.26 -18.51 17.03
CA GLN A 8 1.01 -19.32 15.83
C GLN A 8 -0.40 -19.92 15.89
N PHE A 9 -1.18 -19.78 14.81
CA PHE A 9 -2.55 -20.26 14.73
C PHE A 9 -2.76 -21.20 13.51
N ASP A 10 -3.42 -22.34 13.73
CA ASP A 10 -3.75 -23.34 12.70
C ASP A 10 -5.28 -23.45 12.55
N SER A 11 -5.99 -22.50 11.91
CA SER A 11 -7.42 -22.67 11.54
C SER A 11 -7.90 -21.68 10.49
N GLN A 12 -8.97 -22.03 9.77
CA GLN A 12 -9.41 -21.40 8.51
C GLN A 12 -10.02 -20.00 8.56
N ASN A 13 -10.27 -19.37 9.72
CA ASN A 13 -10.65 -17.95 9.84
C ASN A 13 -10.47 -17.52 11.31
N PHE A 14 -9.61 -16.55 11.58
CA PHE A 14 -9.41 -15.98 12.91
C PHE A 14 -9.70 -14.47 12.91
N TYR A 15 -10.26 -14.01 14.03
CA TYR A 15 -10.32 -12.60 14.40
C TYR A 15 -9.37 -12.43 15.58
N VAL A 16 -8.40 -11.52 15.46
CA VAL A 16 -7.45 -11.26 16.54
C VAL A 16 -7.40 -9.76 16.78
N GLU A 17 -7.92 -9.34 17.94
CA GLU A 17 -7.63 -8.02 18.50
C GLU A 17 -6.26 -8.08 19.16
N LEU A 18 -5.37 -7.19 18.75
CA LEU A 18 -4.00 -7.13 19.22
C LEU A 18 -3.77 -5.81 19.96
N GLN A 19 -3.06 -5.88 21.08
CA GLN A 19 -2.62 -4.74 21.86
C GLN A 19 -1.09 -4.81 22.01
N GLU A 20 -0.41 -3.74 21.59
CA GLU A 20 1.04 -3.47 21.70
C GLU A 20 2.01 -4.56 21.16
N ASN A 21 2.85 -4.20 20.18
CA ASN A 21 4.09 -4.92 19.80
C ASN A 21 3.96 -6.45 19.61
N MET A 22 2.95 -6.92 18.87
CA MET A 22 2.76 -8.35 18.59
C MET A 22 3.00 -8.69 17.12
N GLY A 23 3.96 -9.56 16.86
CA GLY A 23 4.11 -10.23 15.56
C GLY A 23 3.20 -11.45 15.49
N ILE A 24 2.27 -11.47 14.55
CA ILE A 24 1.52 -12.67 14.18
C ILE A 24 2.30 -13.41 13.09
N GLU A 25 2.32 -14.74 13.15
CA GLU A 25 2.61 -15.58 11.98
C GLU A 25 1.43 -16.54 11.82
N PHE A 26 0.80 -16.51 10.65
CA PHE A 26 -0.40 -17.30 10.38
C PHE A 26 -0.33 -17.91 8.96
N GLN A 27 -1.03 -19.03 8.75
CA GLN A 27 -1.21 -19.64 7.45
C GLN A 27 -2.72 -19.87 7.23
N GLY A 28 -3.35 -19.09 6.35
CA GLY A 28 -4.79 -19.23 6.08
C GLY A 28 -5.46 -17.92 5.63
N SER A 29 -6.67 -17.67 6.13
CA SER A 29 -7.34 -16.37 6.04
C SER A 29 -7.61 -15.77 7.43
N ILE A 30 -7.24 -14.51 7.65
CA ILE A 30 -7.37 -13.82 8.95
C ILE A 30 -7.82 -12.38 8.72
N VAL A 31 -8.60 -11.85 9.67
CA VAL A 31 -8.89 -10.41 9.78
C VAL A 31 -8.21 -9.89 11.04
N VAL A 32 -7.40 -8.85 10.90
CA VAL A 32 -6.64 -8.25 12.00
C VAL A 32 -6.96 -6.77 12.09
N GLU A 33 -7.32 -6.31 13.29
CA GLU A 33 -7.65 -4.91 13.59
C GLU A 33 -6.74 -4.42 14.74
N PRO A 34 -5.46 -4.14 14.46
CA PRO A 34 -4.53 -3.69 15.48
C PRO A 34 -4.80 -2.23 15.85
N GLN A 35 -4.63 -1.93 17.14
CA GLN A 35 -4.96 -0.63 17.72
C GLN A 35 -3.76 0.33 17.80
N GLU A 36 -2.52 -0.15 17.65
CA GLU A 36 -1.27 0.63 17.72
C GLU A 36 -0.19 -0.01 16.84
N ASN A 37 0.94 0.68 16.66
CA ASN A 37 2.11 0.28 15.86
C ASN A 37 2.43 -1.21 15.95
N MET A 38 2.37 -1.89 14.82
CA MET A 38 2.57 -3.33 14.73
C MET A 38 3.35 -3.72 13.49
N GLY A 39 4.32 -4.61 13.66
CA GLY A 39 4.86 -5.40 12.55
C GLY A 39 4.00 -6.64 12.35
N VAL A 40 3.33 -6.78 11.20
CA VAL A 40 2.57 -8.00 10.87
C VAL A 40 3.28 -8.71 9.74
N GLU A 41 3.74 -9.96 9.97
CA GLU A 41 4.35 -10.80 8.93
C GLU A 41 3.44 -11.97 8.60
N PHE A 42 3.08 -12.18 7.34
CA PHE A 42 2.08 -13.18 7.01
C PHE A 42 2.27 -13.86 5.65
N GLN A 43 1.90 -15.15 5.58
CA GLN A 43 1.92 -15.98 4.38
C GLN A 43 0.51 -16.54 4.09
N GLY A 44 -0.26 -15.87 3.23
CA GLY A 44 -1.63 -16.31 2.87
C GLY A 44 -2.50 -15.16 2.34
N SER A 45 -3.81 -15.19 2.62
CA SER A 45 -4.70 -14.04 2.37
C SER A 45 -5.16 -13.38 3.66
N ILE A 46 -4.92 -12.08 3.86
CA ILE A 46 -5.29 -11.35 5.08
C ILE A 46 -6.08 -10.09 4.73
N VAL A 47 -6.98 -9.69 5.63
CA VAL A 47 -7.53 -8.34 5.68
C VAL A 47 -6.96 -7.64 6.91
N VAL A 48 -6.27 -6.52 6.73
CA VAL A 48 -5.70 -5.74 7.85
C VAL A 48 -6.33 -4.36 7.87
N LYS A 49 -6.84 -3.94 9.02
CA LYS A 49 -7.40 -2.59 9.22
C LYS A 49 -6.72 -1.89 10.39
N PRO A 50 -5.48 -1.38 10.19
CA PRO A 50 -4.79 -0.59 11.21
C PRO A 50 -5.58 0.66 11.60
N GLN A 51 -5.60 1.00 12.89
CA GLN A 51 -6.09 2.31 13.34
C GLN A 51 -5.00 3.39 13.35
N GLU A 52 -3.71 3.01 13.42
CA GLU A 52 -2.55 3.91 13.44
C GLU A 52 -1.37 3.27 12.67
N ASN A 53 -0.25 4.00 12.56
CA ASN A 53 0.97 3.67 11.82
C ASN A 53 1.38 2.19 11.90
N MET A 54 1.76 1.57 10.79
CA MET A 54 2.10 0.15 10.75
C MET A 54 3.31 -0.12 9.84
N ASP A 55 4.23 -0.96 10.28
CA ASP A 55 5.25 -1.55 9.41
C ASP A 55 4.69 -2.88 8.86
N VAL A 56 4.48 -2.99 7.55
CA VAL A 56 3.58 -3.99 6.97
C VAL A 56 4.25 -4.96 5.99
N GLU A 57 5.15 -5.82 6.45
CA GLU A 57 5.82 -6.77 5.55
C GLU A 57 4.98 -8.04 5.31
N PHE A 58 4.49 -8.25 4.08
CA PHE A 58 3.70 -9.43 3.73
C PHE A 58 4.25 -10.22 2.54
N GLN A 59 3.78 -11.46 2.38
CA GLN A 59 4.04 -12.25 1.18
C GLN A 59 2.74 -12.90 0.69
N ARG A 60 2.09 -12.29 -0.34
CA ARG A 60 0.92 -12.72 -1.16
C ARG A 60 -0.35 -11.86 -1.02
N SER A 61 -1.44 -12.30 -1.67
CA SER A 61 -2.71 -11.60 -1.90
C SER A 61 -3.44 -11.11 -0.65
N ILE A 62 -3.51 -9.80 -0.47
CA ILE A 62 -3.98 -9.14 0.76
C ILE A 62 -4.89 -7.96 0.43
N ILE A 63 -5.81 -7.67 1.36
CA ILE A 63 -6.53 -6.40 1.46
C ILE A 63 -5.99 -5.64 2.68
N VAL A 64 -5.47 -4.43 2.52
CA VAL A 64 -5.05 -3.57 3.63
C VAL A 64 -5.81 -2.25 3.57
N GLU A 65 -6.37 -1.80 4.68
CA GLU A 65 -7.09 -0.52 4.80
C GLU A 65 -6.60 0.28 6.02
N PRO A 66 -5.37 0.83 5.99
CA PRO A 66 -4.89 1.75 7.03
C PRO A 66 -5.67 3.06 7.03
N GLN A 67 -5.92 3.57 8.24
CA GLN A 67 -6.46 4.92 8.40
C GLN A 67 -5.35 5.97 8.34
N GLU A 68 -4.23 5.73 9.01
CA GLU A 68 -3.03 6.58 8.98
C GLU A 68 -1.76 5.71 8.88
N SER A 69 -0.83 6.08 8.01
CA SER A 69 0.52 5.48 7.94
C SER A 69 1.61 6.54 7.75
N LEU A 70 2.78 6.34 8.36
CA LEU A 70 3.91 7.27 8.23
C LEU A 70 5.14 6.67 7.56
N GLU A 71 5.31 5.35 7.63
CA GLU A 71 6.36 4.59 6.93
C GLU A 71 5.81 3.17 6.71
N SER A 72 5.78 2.65 5.48
CA SER A 72 5.27 1.30 5.21
C SER A 72 5.85 0.71 3.93
N GLU A 73 6.17 -0.59 3.95
CA GLU A 73 6.65 -1.32 2.77
C GLU A 73 5.76 -2.54 2.53
N PHE A 74 5.24 -2.70 1.31
CA PHE A 74 4.36 -3.81 0.93
C PHE A 74 4.97 -4.67 -0.18
N GLN A 75 4.92 -5.98 0.01
CA GLN A 75 5.46 -6.97 -0.94
C GLN A 75 4.35 -7.94 -1.38
N GLY A 76 3.90 -7.84 -2.63
CA GLY A 76 2.90 -8.75 -3.21
C GLY A 76 1.44 -8.46 -2.84
N SER A 77 1.06 -7.19 -2.71
CA SER A 77 -0.31 -6.76 -2.36
C SER A 77 -1.30 -6.93 -3.52
N VAL A 78 -2.59 -7.13 -3.22
CA VAL A 78 -3.63 -7.31 -4.25
C VAL A 78 -4.72 -6.25 -4.21
N SER A 79 -4.96 -5.64 -3.06
CA SER A 79 -5.78 -4.44 -2.96
C SER A 79 -5.42 -3.69 -1.70
N VAL A 80 -5.20 -2.38 -1.79
CA VAL A 80 -4.88 -1.55 -0.63
C VAL A 80 -5.57 -0.19 -0.78
N GLU A 81 -6.15 0.34 0.29
CA GLU A 81 -6.78 1.67 0.31
C GLU A 81 -6.23 2.46 1.51
N PHE A 82 -5.60 3.61 1.25
CA PHE A 82 -5.14 4.55 2.29
C PHE A 82 -6.03 5.79 2.31
N HIS A 83 -6.34 6.27 3.51
CA HIS A 83 -6.90 7.60 3.68
C HIS A 83 -5.83 8.66 3.90
N ASP A 84 -4.89 8.44 4.81
CA ASP A 84 -3.76 9.33 5.06
C ASP A 84 -2.46 8.52 5.11
N SER A 85 -1.45 8.89 4.32
CA SER A 85 -0.19 8.15 4.25
C SER A 85 1.03 9.02 3.97
N ALA A 86 2.18 8.59 4.46
CA ALA A 86 3.49 9.13 4.11
C ALA A 86 4.52 7.99 3.99
N ASP A 87 5.56 8.21 3.17
CA ASP A 87 6.72 7.34 3.00
C ASP A 87 6.32 5.85 2.78
N VAL A 88 5.60 5.59 1.68
CA VAL A 88 5.08 4.24 1.38
C VAL A 88 5.75 3.64 0.15
N GLU A 89 6.25 2.40 0.28
CA GLU A 89 6.87 1.66 -0.81
C GLU A 89 6.08 0.39 -1.15
N PHE A 90 5.86 0.14 -2.44
CA PHE A 90 5.24 -1.08 -2.96
C PHE A 90 6.16 -1.82 -3.89
N HIS A 91 6.19 -3.15 -3.73
CA HIS A 91 6.74 -4.08 -4.70
C HIS A 91 5.68 -5.12 -5.06
N ASP A 92 5.43 -5.31 -6.36
CA ASP A 92 4.41 -6.22 -6.88
C ASP A 92 3.02 -5.92 -6.29
N SER A 93 2.39 -4.84 -6.74
CA SER A 93 1.09 -4.39 -6.21
C SER A 93 0.00 -4.34 -7.29
N ARG A 94 -1.24 -4.43 -6.83
CA ARG A 94 -2.43 -4.33 -7.67
C ARG A 94 -3.57 -3.63 -6.93
N ASP A 95 -4.40 -2.89 -7.66
CA ASP A 95 -5.65 -2.30 -7.18
C ASP A 95 -5.40 -1.45 -5.90
N VAL A 96 -4.57 -0.41 -6.00
CA VAL A 96 -4.17 0.46 -4.87
C VAL A 96 -4.78 1.85 -5.01
N GLU A 97 -5.36 2.36 -3.92
CA GLU A 97 -6.02 3.67 -3.87
C GLU A 97 -5.48 4.52 -2.70
N PHE A 98 -5.24 5.79 -2.96
CA PHE A 98 -4.79 6.79 -1.98
C PHE A 98 -5.70 8.01 -2.00
N HIS A 99 -6.17 8.47 -0.83
CA HIS A 99 -6.96 9.71 -0.71
C HIS A 99 -6.19 10.94 -0.23
N ASP A 100 -5.08 10.74 0.46
CA ASP A 100 -4.10 11.76 0.82
C ASP A 100 -2.75 11.05 1.03
N SER A 101 -1.72 11.46 0.28
CA SER A 101 -0.41 10.80 0.34
C SER A 101 0.77 11.74 0.09
N THR A 102 1.93 11.37 0.63
CA THR A 102 3.21 12.06 0.37
C THR A 102 4.33 11.03 0.29
N ASP A 103 5.24 11.19 -0.67
CA ASP A 103 6.43 10.34 -0.84
C ASP A 103 6.02 8.85 -1.00
N VAL A 104 5.51 8.49 -2.18
CA VAL A 104 5.07 7.11 -2.49
C VAL A 104 5.87 6.52 -3.65
N GLU A 105 6.39 5.31 -3.48
CA GLU A 105 7.18 4.61 -4.50
C GLU A 105 6.52 3.27 -4.88
N PHE A 106 6.46 2.98 -6.18
CA PHE A 106 6.00 1.70 -6.71
C PHE A 106 7.03 1.03 -7.60
N HIS A 107 7.17 -0.27 -7.40
CA HIS A 107 7.86 -1.19 -8.28
C HIS A 107 6.90 -2.29 -8.73
N ASP A 108 6.68 -2.39 -10.04
CA ASP A 108 5.81 -3.38 -10.66
C ASP A 108 4.36 -3.30 -10.11
N SER A 109 3.59 -2.31 -10.59
CA SER A 109 2.24 -2.02 -10.12
C SER A 109 1.19 -1.99 -11.23
N THR A 110 -0.09 -2.19 -10.88
CA THR A 110 -1.20 -2.14 -11.84
C THR A 110 -2.48 -1.64 -11.19
N ASP A 111 -3.25 -0.82 -11.89
CA ASP A 111 -4.53 -0.27 -11.44
C ASP A 111 -4.34 0.55 -10.15
N ILE A 112 -3.80 1.76 -10.29
CA ILE A 112 -3.43 2.63 -9.16
C ILE A 112 -4.14 3.97 -9.27
N GLU A 113 -4.81 4.41 -8.21
CA GLU A 113 -5.54 5.68 -8.15
C GLU A 113 -5.04 6.56 -7.00
N PHE A 114 -4.87 7.84 -7.30
CA PHE A 114 -4.50 8.87 -6.33
C PHE A 114 -5.52 10.02 -6.36
N TYR A 115 -6.00 10.39 -5.19
CA TYR A 115 -6.69 11.64 -4.92
C TYR A 115 -5.79 12.42 -3.96
N ASP A 116 -5.40 13.65 -4.31
CA ASP A 116 -4.52 14.52 -3.51
C ASP A 116 -3.18 13.87 -3.08
N SER A 117 -2.14 14.05 -3.90
CA SER A 117 -0.82 13.44 -3.66
C SER A 117 0.37 14.36 -3.93
N ALA A 118 1.48 14.06 -3.27
CA ALA A 118 2.74 14.75 -3.48
C ALA A 118 3.91 13.77 -3.59
N ASP A 119 4.76 13.99 -4.59
CA ASP A 119 6.00 13.25 -4.82
C ASP A 119 5.78 11.73 -4.91
N VAL A 120 5.45 11.26 -6.10
CA VAL A 120 5.21 9.83 -6.38
C VAL A 120 6.16 9.32 -7.46
N GLU A 121 6.74 8.15 -7.28
CA GLU A 121 7.61 7.50 -8.27
C GLU A 121 7.07 6.13 -8.68
N PHE A 122 7.06 5.85 -9.98
CA PHE A 122 6.71 4.55 -10.52
C PHE A 122 7.84 3.95 -11.34
N HIS A 123 8.12 2.68 -11.07
CA HIS A 123 8.89 1.80 -11.92
C HIS A 123 8.02 0.65 -12.39
N ASN A 124 7.76 0.57 -13.69
CA ASN A 124 6.88 -0.41 -14.32
C ASN A 124 5.45 -0.36 -13.78
N SER A 125 4.65 0.62 -14.21
CA SER A 125 3.23 0.67 -13.87
C SER A 125 2.31 0.58 -15.08
N THR A 126 1.09 0.13 -14.83
CA THR A 126 0.03 0.08 -15.85
C THR A 126 -1.26 0.58 -15.24
N ASP A 127 -1.97 1.44 -15.97
CA ASP A 127 -3.27 2.00 -15.57
C ASP A 127 -3.16 2.77 -14.24
N VAL A 128 -2.68 4.02 -14.32
CA VAL A 128 -2.48 4.92 -13.18
C VAL A 128 -3.27 6.22 -13.40
N GLU A 129 -4.07 6.61 -12.42
CA GLU A 129 -4.91 7.83 -12.48
C GLU A 129 -4.60 8.76 -11.28
N PHE A 130 -4.53 10.07 -11.56
CA PHE A 130 -4.35 11.09 -10.53
C PHE A 130 -5.44 12.17 -10.60
N HIS A 131 -5.98 12.47 -9.43
CA HIS A 131 -6.84 13.61 -9.17
C HIS A 131 -6.11 14.55 -8.18
N ASP A 132 -5.26 15.45 -8.73
CA ASP A 132 -4.33 16.34 -8.01
C ASP A 132 -3.02 15.66 -7.57
N ILE A 133 -1.93 16.00 -8.27
CA ILE A 133 -0.56 15.56 -8.00
C ILE A 133 0.42 16.72 -8.12
N MET A 134 1.31 16.88 -7.13
CA MET A 134 2.32 17.94 -7.11
C MET A 134 3.64 17.60 -7.82
N GLY A 135 3.99 16.31 -7.89
CA GLY A 135 5.23 15.85 -8.47
C GLY A 135 5.16 14.35 -8.70
N VAL A 136 5.44 13.90 -9.92
CA VAL A 136 5.44 12.47 -10.23
C VAL A 136 6.45 12.11 -11.30
N GLU A 137 7.18 11.02 -11.07
CA GLU A 137 8.13 10.44 -12.00
C GLU A 137 7.70 9.04 -12.41
N PHE A 138 7.81 8.73 -13.71
CA PHE A 138 7.54 7.39 -14.22
C PHE A 138 8.71 6.85 -15.00
N HIS A 139 8.96 5.57 -14.78
CA HIS A 139 9.87 4.73 -15.54
C HIS A 139 9.09 3.54 -16.09
N ASP A 140 9.08 3.36 -17.41
CA ASP A 140 8.48 2.19 -18.07
C ASP A 140 6.97 2.00 -17.76
N SER A 141 6.19 3.07 -17.89
CA SER A 141 4.76 3.08 -17.51
C SER A 141 3.81 3.21 -18.70
N THR A 142 2.59 2.69 -18.57
CA THR A 142 1.57 2.77 -19.63
C THR A 142 0.18 3.03 -19.07
N GLY A 143 -0.64 3.80 -19.79
CA GLY A 143 -2.01 4.09 -19.36
C GLY A 143 -2.02 5.03 -18.16
N VAL A 144 -1.46 6.23 -18.32
CA VAL A 144 -1.44 7.24 -17.26
C VAL A 144 -2.40 8.38 -17.61
N GLU A 145 -3.28 8.72 -16.67
CA GLU A 145 -4.30 9.75 -16.77
C GLU A 145 -4.19 10.77 -15.62
N PHE A 146 -4.50 12.03 -15.89
CA PHE A 146 -4.41 13.13 -14.93
C PHE A 146 -5.61 14.08 -15.07
N ASP A 147 -6.21 14.44 -13.94
CA ASP A 147 -7.25 15.49 -13.85
C ASP A 147 -6.68 16.86 -13.39
N ASP A 148 -5.65 16.86 -12.54
CA ASP A 148 -4.85 18.06 -12.20
C ASP A 148 -3.44 17.59 -11.83
N SER A 149 -2.41 18.22 -12.42
CA SER A 149 -1.03 17.82 -12.17
C SER A 149 -0.05 18.97 -12.31
N THR A 150 0.97 18.92 -11.47
CA THR A 150 2.18 19.72 -11.61
C THR A 150 3.40 18.81 -11.47
N GLY A 151 4.53 19.17 -12.09
CA GLY A 151 5.78 18.44 -11.91
C GLY A 151 5.79 16.99 -12.42
N VAL A 152 5.32 16.74 -13.65
CA VAL A 152 5.29 15.40 -14.24
C VAL A 152 6.53 15.12 -15.09
N GLU A 153 7.27 14.05 -14.79
CA GLU A 153 8.40 13.56 -15.59
C GLU A 153 8.17 12.12 -16.06
N PHE A 154 8.61 11.83 -17.30
CA PHE A 154 8.41 10.53 -17.94
C PHE A 154 9.70 10.01 -18.56
N GLN A 155 10.01 8.75 -18.27
CA GLN A 155 11.08 7.98 -18.88
C GLN A 155 10.49 6.69 -19.48
N ASP A 156 10.56 6.57 -20.81
CA ASP A 156 10.08 5.42 -21.59
C ASP A 156 8.58 5.06 -21.39
N ILE A 157 7.66 5.87 -21.96
CA ILE A 157 6.19 5.65 -21.87
C ILE A 157 5.53 5.39 -23.22
N MET A 158 4.51 4.51 -23.22
CA MET A 158 3.76 4.13 -24.44
C MET A 158 2.35 4.73 -24.59
N ASN A 159 1.78 5.42 -23.59
CA ASN A 159 0.49 6.11 -23.73
C ASN A 159 0.25 7.10 -22.57
N ILE A 160 -0.08 8.35 -22.89
CA ILE A 160 -0.49 9.40 -21.93
C ILE A 160 -1.76 10.01 -22.51
N ASP A 161 -2.84 10.09 -21.72
CA ASP A 161 -3.99 10.91 -22.05
C ASP A 161 -3.99 12.18 -21.19
N PRO A 162 -3.49 13.32 -21.71
CA PRO A 162 -3.58 14.58 -21.00
C PRO A 162 -5.02 15.10 -21.13
N GLN A 163 -5.83 14.92 -20.09
CA GLN A 163 -7.07 15.68 -19.97
C GLN A 163 -6.70 17.09 -19.49
N GLU A 164 -6.93 18.09 -20.36
CA GLU A 164 -6.76 19.54 -20.09
C GLU A 164 -7.97 20.15 -19.36
#